data_AF-A0A7V6GCD0-F1
#
_entry.id   AF-A0A7V6GCD0-F1
#
_cell.length_a   1.000
_cell.length_b   1.000
_cell.length_c   1.000
_cell.angle_alpha   90.00
_cell.angle_beta   90.00
_cell.angle_gamma   90.00
#
_symmetry.space_group_name_H-M   'P 1'
#
loop_
_entity.id
_entity.type
_entity.pdbx_description
1 polymer ?
#
loop_
_entity_poly.entity_id
_entity_poly.type
_entity_poly.pdbx_seq_one_letter_code
_entity_poly.pdbx_strand_id
1 'polypeptide(L)'
;MQALLDKLIANYQQDILELEEQLSLTEELEKLLKTETGKTAAQKRNELFPDSAGKVKDDPEGKVKEEIRSDLIEKQLTALAKTRDRQLTLLRQRGEESAELREKIVDLLGIEDFSYKNLAGFFTENQLEELHATEKKLRETMHKMLEMDRQVIELLKTEIEAVKLELYRIKSGVQLKKVYQNQFCQEARFIDKEK
;
A
#
# COMPACT_ATOMS: atom_id res chain seq x y z
N MET A 1 27.14 30.77 3.33
CA MET A 1 25.73 31.08 3.02
C MET A 1 25.24 30.34 1.79
N GLN A 2 25.78 30.60 0.60
CA GLN A 2 25.34 29.95 -0.64
C GLN A 2 25.33 28.42 -0.54
N ALA A 3 26.44 27.82 -0.08
CA ALA A 3 26.56 26.37 0.07
C ALA A 3 25.53 25.74 1.03
N LEU A 4 25.03 26.49 2.03
CA LEU A 4 24.00 25.97 2.96
C LEU A 4 22.63 25.96 2.29
N LEU A 5 22.31 27.02 1.53
CA LEU A 5 21.08 27.09 0.76
C LEU A 5 21.07 26.04 -0.34
N ASP A 6 22.17 25.89 -1.08
CA ASP A 6 22.31 24.88 -2.13
C ASP A 6 22.14 23.47 -1.54
N LYS A 7 22.71 23.22 -0.36
CA LYS A 7 22.57 21.93 0.33
C LYS A 7 21.13 21.67 0.80
N LEU A 8 20.42 22.70 1.27
CA LEU A 8 19.00 22.59 1.63
C LEU A 8 18.14 22.28 0.42
N ILE A 9 18.34 22.99 -0.69
CA ILE A 9 17.65 22.75 -1.96
C ILE A 9 17.94 21.33 -2.46
N ALA A 10 19.20 20.89 -2.41
CA ALA A 10 19.58 19.53 -2.79
C ALA A 10 18.91 18.46 -1.93
N ASN A 11 18.76 18.69 -0.61
CA ASN A 11 18.02 17.78 0.26
C ASN A 11 16.54 17.69 -0.18
N TYR A 12 15.88 18.82 -0.44
CA TYR A 12 14.50 18.82 -0.91
C TYR A 12 14.33 18.15 -2.28
N GLN A 13 15.26 18.39 -3.21
CA GLN A 13 15.25 17.73 -4.53
C GLN A 13 15.42 16.21 -4.40
N GLN A 14 16.29 15.75 -3.51
CA GLN A 14 16.47 14.33 -3.24
C GLN A 14 15.20 13.71 -2.62
N ASP A 15 14.57 14.39 -1.67
CA ASP A 15 13.31 13.95 -1.08
C ASP A 15 12.20 13.86 -2.13
N ILE A 16 12.11 14.83 -3.05
CA ILE A 16 11.16 14.81 -4.17
C ILE A 16 11.39 13.56 -5.03
N LEU A 17 12.62 13.29 -5.45
CA LEU A 17 12.95 12.16 -6.32
C LEU A 17 12.58 10.82 -5.67
N GLU A 18 12.94 10.64 -4.40
CA GLU A 18 12.62 9.40 -3.68
C GLU A 18 11.11 9.23 -3.46
N LEU A 19 10.38 10.33 -3.22
CA LEU A 19 8.93 10.29 -3.13
C LEU A 19 8.27 9.98 -4.48
N GLU A 20 8.77 10.54 -5.59
CA GLU A 20 8.27 10.28 -6.95
C GLU A 20 8.49 8.82 -7.36
N GLU A 21 9.66 8.23 -7.06
CA GLU A 21 9.94 6.81 -7.31
C GLU A 21 8.95 5.91 -6.57
N GLN A 22 8.68 6.23 -5.29
CA GLN A 22 7.81 5.43 -4.44
C GLN A 22 6.33 5.62 -4.79
N LEU A 23 5.95 6.82 -5.26
CA LEU A 23 4.64 7.07 -5.83
C LEU A 23 4.39 6.13 -7.01
N SER A 24 5.34 6.02 -7.96
CA SER A 24 5.22 5.14 -9.13
C SER A 24 5.01 3.67 -8.73
N LEU A 25 5.79 3.18 -7.77
CA LEU A 25 5.66 1.79 -7.28
C LEU A 25 4.30 1.56 -6.59
N THR A 26 3.82 2.57 -5.86
CA THR A 26 2.53 2.49 -5.15
C THR A 26 1.36 2.55 -6.12
N GLU A 27 1.44 3.33 -7.19
CA GLU A 27 0.44 3.36 -8.27
C GLU A 27 0.35 2.03 -9.01
N GLU A 28 1.48 1.35 -9.26
CA GLU A 28 1.48 0.01 -9.87
C GLU A 28 0.79 -1.01 -8.96
N LEU A 29 1.08 -0.98 -7.67
CA LEU A 29 0.41 -1.83 -6.69
C LEU A 29 -1.09 -1.51 -6.62
N GLU A 30 -1.47 -0.23 -6.62
CA GLU A 30 -2.87 0.19 -6.58
C GLU A 30 -3.66 -0.36 -7.79
N LYS A 31 -3.06 -0.29 -8.99
CA LYS A 31 -3.66 -0.89 -10.20
C LYS A 31 -3.87 -2.39 -10.03
N LEU A 32 -2.89 -3.11 -9.51
CA LEU A 32 -3.01 -4.55 -9.26
C LEU A 32 -4.11 -4.86 -8.23
N LEU A 33 -4.15 -4.14 -7.11
CA LEU A 33 -5.19 -4.30 -6.10
C LEU A 33 -6.60 -3.99 -6.63
N LYS A 34 -6.75 -2.96 -7.46
CA LYS A 34 -8.02 -2.67 -8.15
C LYS A 34 -8.47 -3.82 -9.04
N THR A 35 -7.55 -4.50 -9.74
CA THR A 35 -7.92 -5.67 -10.55
C THR A 35 -8.39 -6.85 -9.70
N GLU A 36 -7.82 -7.07 -8.52
CA GLU A 36 -8.23 -8.16 -7.63
C GLU A 36 -9.53 -7.87 -6.86
N THR A 37 -9.67 -6.66 -6.34
CA THR A 37 -10.89 -6.22 -5.65
C THR A 37 -12.10 -6.18 -6.59
N GLY A 38 -11.89 -5.94 -7.89
CA GLY A 38 -12.93 -5.99 -8.91
C GLY A 38 -13.44 -7.40 -9.25
N LYS A 39 -12.76 -8.47 -8.80
CA LYS A 39 -13.22 -9.84 -9.05
C LYS A 39 -14.38 -10.22 -8.14
N THR A 40 -15.40 -10.85 -8.72
CA THR A 40 -16.52 -11.44 -7.97
C THR A 40 -16.08 -12.65 -7.14
N ALA A 41 -16.80 -12.94 -6.06
CA ALA A 41 -16.56 -14.15 -5.26
C ALA A 41 -16.65 -15.46 -6.07
N ALA A 42 -17.42 -15.47 -7.17
CA ALA A 42 -17.48 -16.61 -8.08
C ALA A 42 -16.20 -16.72 -8.92
N GLN A 43 -15.66 -15.60 -9.41
CA GLN A 43 -14.36 -15.57 -10.10
C GLN A 43 -13.24 -15.98 -9.16
N LYS A 44 -13.15 -15.37 -7.97
CA LYS A 44 -12.17 -15.73 -6.94
C LYS A 44 -12.26 -17.21 -6.54
N ARG A 45 -13.46 -17.75 -6.38
CA ARG A 45 -13.68 -19.18 -6.06
C ARG A 45 -13.34 -20.11 -7.23
N ASN A 46 -13.66 -19.74 -8.46
CA ASN A 46 -13.32 -20.54 -9.63
C ASN A 46 -11.80 -20.56 -9.86
N GLU A 47 -11.10 -19.48 -9.51
CA GLU A 47 -9.63 -19.41 -9.45
C GLU A 47 -9.09 -20.27 -8.28
N LEU A 48 -9.68 -20.21 -7.08
CA LEU A 48 -9.22 -21.01 -5.93
C LEU A 48 -9.53 -22.52 -6.02
N PHE A 49 -10.63 -22.89 -6.69
CA PHE A 49 -11.15 -24.26 -6.80
C PHE A 49 -11.64 -24.56 -8.23
N PRO A 50 -10.72 -24.63 -9.22
CA PRO A 50 -11.07 -24.88 -10.61
C PRO A 50 -11.81 -26.21 -10.82
N ASP A 51 -11.65 -27.16 -9.90
CA ASP A 51 -12.21 -28.52 -9.97
C ASP A 51 -13.71 -28.62 -9.60
N SER A 52 -14.38 -27.49 -9.28
CA SER A 52 -15.78 -27.50 -8.82
C SER A 52 -16.84 -27.36 -9.93
N ALA A 53 -16.43 -27.09 -11.18
CA ALA A 53 -17.27 -27.19 -12.36
C ALA A 53 -16.81 -28.39 -13.20
N GLY A 54 -17.58 -29.48 -13.17
CA GLY A 54 -17.21 -30.75 -13.79
C GLY A 54 -16.73 -30.62 -15.25
N LYS A 55 -15.41 -30.77 -15.44
CA LYS A 55 -14.70 -31.51 -16.49
C LYS A 55 -13.22 -31.19 -16.35
N VAL A 56 -12.49 -32.10 -15.71
CA VAL A 56 -11.03 -32.09 -15.68
C VAL A 56 -10.52 -32.19 -17.12
N LYS A 57 -10.01 -31.07 -17.65
CA LYS A 57 -8.78 -31.13 -18.44
C LYS A 57 -7.71 -30.63 -17.49
N ASP A 58 -6.84 -31.53 -17.07
CA ASP A 58 -5.62 -31.17 -16.33
C ASP A 58 -4.81 -30.23 -17.22
N ASP A 59 -4.97 -28.93 -17.01
CA ASP A 59 -4.11 -27.91 -17.60
C ASP A 59 -3.13 -27.45 -16.52
N PRO A 60 -1.94 -28.08 -16.41
CA PRO A 60 -0.95 -27.74 -15.39
C PRO A 60 -0.46 -26.30 -15.52
N GLU A 61 -0.64 -25.64 -16.67
CA GLU A 61 -0.27 -24.25 -16.85
C GLU A 61 -1.19 -23.26 -16.12
N GLY A 62 -2.47 -23.60 -15.90
CA GLY A 62 -3.44 -22.73 -15.25
C GLY A 62 -3.20 -22.61 -13.74
N LYS A 63 -3.06 -23.76 -13.05
CA LYS A 63 -2.78 -23.81 -11.60
C LYS A 63 -1.44 -23.15 -11.25
N VAL A 64 -0.42 -23.30 -12.11
CA VAL A 64 0.90 -22.67 -11.93
C VAL A 64 0.82 -21.15 -12.06
N LYS A 65 0.05 -20.61 -13.01
CA LYS A 65 -0.06 -19.14 -13.24
C LYS A 65 -0.73 -18.40 -12.06
N GLU A 66 -1.54 -19.07 -11.25
CA GLU A 66 -2.33 -18.46 -10.16
C GLU A 66 -1.64 -18.49 -8.80
N GLU A 67 -0.97 -19.59 -8.42
CA GLU A 67 -0.04 -19.59 -7.27
C GLU A 67 1.03 -18.50 -7.46
N ILE A 68 1.55 -18.36 -8.68
CA ILE A 68 2.51 -17.30 -9.05
C ILE A 68 1.92 -15.90 -8.85
N ARG A 69 0.62 -15.68 -9.06
CA ARG A 69 -0.02 -14.35 -9.01
C ARG A 69 -0.42 -13.91 -7.60
N SER A 70 -0.95 -14.83 -6.77
CA SER A 70 -1.18 -14.54 -5.34
C SER A 70 0.14 -14.27 -4.63
N ASP A 71 1.15 -15.10 -4.92
CA ASP A 71 2.53 -14.88 -4.46
C ASP A 71 3.08 -13.52 -4.91
N LEU A 72 2.77 -13.09 -6.14
CA LEU A 72 3.27 -11.84 -6.69
C LEU A 72 2.76 -10.62 -5.91
N ILE A 73 1.47 -10.57 -5.59
CA ILE A 73 0.87 -9.46 -4.83
C ILE A 73 1.42 -9.44 -3.41
N GLU A 74 1.52 -10.59 -2.74
CA GLU A 74 2.11 -10.67 -1.40
C GLU A 74 3.59 -10.25 -1.41
N LYS A 75 4.37 -10.70 -2.41
CA LYS A 75 5.78 -10.30 -2.58
C LYS A 75 5.91 -8.80 -2.83
N GLN A 76 5.06 -8.22 -3.68
CA GLN A 76 5.07 -6.78 -3.97
C GLN A 76 4.64 -5.94 -2.77
N LEU A 77 3.61 -6.34 -2.03
CA LEU A 77 3.21 -5.68 -0.78
C LEU A 77 4.33 -5.72 0.26
N THR A 78 4.97 -6.87 0.41
CA THR A 78 6.08 -7.04 1.35
C THR A 78 7.30 -6.23 0.94
N ALA A 79 7.62 -6.20 -0.35
CA ALA A 79 8.70 -5.39 -0.88
C ALA A 79 8.43 -3.90 -0.69
N LEU A 80 7.21 -3.45 -1.01
CA LEU A 80 6.78 -2.06 -0.84
C LEU A 80 6.78 -1.62 0.62
N ALA A 81 6.31 -2.45 1.55
CA ALA A 81 6.38 -2.15 2.97
C ALA A 81 7.84 -1.95 3.46
N LYS A 82 8.75 -2.84 3.04
CA LYS A 82 10.18 -2.74 3.38
C LYS A 82 10.83 -1.49 2.78
N THR A 83 10.54 -1.17 1.53
CA THR A 83 11.08 0.05 0.90
C THR A 83 10.53 1.30 1.57
N ARG A 84 9.24 1.30 1.92
CA ARG A 84 8.57 2.42 2.59
C ARG A 84 9.16 2.71 3.97
N ASP A 85 9.41 1.69 4.79
CA ASP A 85 10.02 1.87 6.12
C ASP A 85 11.42 2.49 6.03
N ARG A 86 12.24 1.99 5.10
CA ARG A 86 13.57 2.55 4.83
C ARG A 86 13.48 3.99 4.37
N GLN A 87 12.58 4.28 3.44
CA GLN A 87 12.39 5.62 2.92
C GLN A 87 11.93 6.60 4.01
N LEU A 88 10.95 6.23 4.83
CA LEU A 88 10.48 7.07 5.93
C LEU A 88 11.60 7.39 6.92
N THR A 89 12.50 6.44 7.15
CA THR A 89 13.69 6.66 7.98
C THR A 89 14.62 7.69 7.34
N LEU A 90 14.92 7.56 6.05
CA LEU A 90 15.78 8.50 5.31
C LEU A 90 15.15 9.91 5.22
N LEU A 91 13.85 10.00 4.94
CA LEU A 91 13.11 11.26 4.89
C LEU A 91 13.11 11.97 6.25
N ARG A 92 12.96 11.21 7.36
CA ARG A 92 13.06 11.80 8.71
C ARG A 92 14.46 12.34 8.98
N GLN A 93 15.48 11.55 8.69
CA GLN A 93 16.87 11.98 8.87
C GLN A 93 17.18 13.24 8.04
N ARG A 94 16.85 13.27 6.76
CA ARG A 94 17.05 14.47 5.93
C ARG A 94 16.14 15.63 6.33
N GLY A 95 14.98 15.36 6.89
CA GLY A 95 14.10 16.36 7.49
C GLY A 95 14.75 17.06 8.67
N GLU A 96 15.41 16.30 9.55
CA GLU A 96 16.22 16.82 10.66
C GLU A 96 17.42 17.62 10.13
N GLU A 97 18.18 17.08 9.17
CA GLU A 97 19.29 17.81 8.53
C GLU A 97 18.83 19.13 7.90
N SER A 98 17.68 19.14 7.24
CA SER A 98 17.10 20.33 6.61
C SER A 98 16.63 21.34 7.66
N ALA A 99 16.11 20.88 8.80
CA ALA A 99 15.79 21.75 9.92
C ALA A 99 17.04 22.41 10.50
N GLU A 100 18.10 21.66 10.74
CA GLU A 100 19.39 22.22 11.19
C GLU A 100 19.99 23.21 10.19
N LEU A 101 19.88 22.94 8.88
CA LEU A 101 20.35 23.86 7.85
C LEU A 101 19.58 25.17 7.88
N ARG A 102 18.26 25.12 8.08
CA ARG A 102 17.44 26.33 8.24
C ARG A 102 17.84 27.12 9.48
N GLU A 103 18.03 26.46 10.62
CA GLU A 103 18.51 27.10 11.85
C GLU A 103 19.88 27.76 11.65
N LYS A 104 20.85 27.03 11.06
CA LYS A 104 22.18 27.59 10.73
C LYS A 104 22.08 28.81 9.81
N ILE A 105 21.16 28.81 8.84
CA ILE A 105 20.95 29.97 7.96
C ILE A 105 20.38 31.15 8.76
N VAL A 106 19.40 30.91 9.63
CA VAL A 106 18.81 31.93 10.50
C VAL A 106 19.86 32.57 11.40
N ASP A 107 20.65 31.75 12.09
CA ASP A 107 21.72 32.18 13.00
C ASP A 107 22.78 33.01 12.28
N LEU A 108 23.22 32.57 11.09
CA LEU A 108 24.26 33.26 10.31
C LEU A 108 23.78 34.58 9.72
N LEU A 109 22.49 34.71 9.41
CA LEU A 109 21.91 35.94 8.88
C LEU A 109 21.43 36.89 9.97
N GLY A 110 21.33 36.43 11.23
CA GLY A 110 20.79 37.20 12.34
C GLY A 110 19.33 37.60 12.14
N ILE A 111 18.55 36.73 11.48
CA ILE A 111 17.11 36.92 11.24
C ILE A 111 16.30 36.21 12.32
N GLU A 112 15.02 36.56 12.46
CA GLU A 112 14.15 35.96 13.49
C GLU A 112 13.74 34.52 13.14
N ASP A 113 13.45 34.26 11.85
CA ASP A 113 12.98 32.97 11.38
C ASP A 113 13.35 32.69 9.92
N PHE A 114 13.23 31.42 9.52
CA PHE A 114 13.43 30.98 8.15
C PHE A 114 12.16 31.25 7.33
N SER A 115 11.96 32.51 6.94
CA SER A 115 10.84 32.94 6.10
C SER A 115 11.31 33.69 4.86
N TYR A 116 10.58 33.55 3.74
CA TYR A 116 10.95 34.21 2.48
C TYR A 116 11.09 35.73 2.61
N LYS A 117 10.27 36.36 3.45
CA LYS A 117 10.35 37.80 3.74
C LYS A 117 11.69 38.18 4.36
N ASN A 118 12.16 37.38 5.32
CA ASN A 118 13.42 37.61 6.01
C ASN A 118 14.63 37.24 5.15
N LEU A 119 14.47 36.28 4.23
CA LEU A 119 15.54 35.86 3.31
C LEU A 119 15.72 36.81 2.10
N ALA A 120 14.71 37.61 1.75
CA ALA A 120 14.72 38.53 0.59
C ALA A 120 15.86 39.57 0.60
N GLY A 121 16.37 39.93 1.78
CA GLY A 121 17.49 40.87 1.91
C GLY A 121 18.88 40.26 1.71
N PHE A 122 18.98 38.93 1.65
CA PHE A 122 20.27 38.21 1.70
C PHE A 122 20.55 37.33 0.49
N PHE A 123 19.50 36.94 -0.25
CA PHE A 123 19.60 36.08 -1.42
C PHE A 123 19.06 36.78 -2.67
N THR A 124 19.50 36.31 -3.83
CA THR A 124 18.98 36.79 -5.10
C THR A 124 17.54 36.29 -5.33
N GLU A 125 16.76 37.02 -6.12
CA GLU A 125 15.39 36.64 -6.47
C GLU A 125 15.33 35.22 -7.06
N ASN A 126 16.24 34.89 -7.99
CA ASN A 126 16.33 33.55 -8.59
C ASN A 126 16.50 32.43 -7.56
N GLN A 127 17.32 32.64 -6.53
CA GLN A 127 17.57 31.64 -5.49
C GLN A 127 16.34 31.43 -4.58
N LEU A 128 15.63 32.51 -4.28
CA LEU A 128 14.41 32.46 -3.49
C LEU A 128 13.27 31.81 -4.27
N GLU A 129 13.17 32.10 -5.57
CA GLU A 129 12.25 31.43 -6.48
C GLU A 129 12.54 29.93 -6.58
N GLU A 130 13.81 29.53 -6.73
CA GLU A 130 14.21 28.12 -6.77
C GLU A 130 13.84 27.41 -5.46
N LEU A 131 14.19 28.00 -4.32
CA LEU A 131 13.83 27.47 -3.00
C LEU A 131 12.30 27.32 -2.87
N HIS A 132 11.55 28.33 -3.28
CA HIS A 132 10.09 28.34 -3.22
C HIS A 132 9.46 27.29 -4.14
N ALA A 133 9.92 27.19 -5.38
CA ALA A 133 9.46 26.19 -6.32
C ALA A 133 9.74 24.77 -5.80
N THR A 134 10.94 24.56 -5.24
CA THR A 134 11.35 23.26 -4.70
C THR A 134 10.53 22.88 -3.46
N GLU A 135 10.36 23.80 -2.50
CA GLU A 135 9.54 23.54 -1.30
C GLU A 135 8.07 23.28 -1.66
N LYS A 136 7.53 24.05 -2.62
CA LYS A 136 6.18 23.82 -3.14
C LYS A 136 6.05 22.43 -3.77
N LYS A 137 6.98 22.05 -4.66
CA LYS A 137 6.98 20.73 -5.29
C LYS A 137 7.08 19.61 -4.26
N LEU A 138 7.95 19.74 -3.25
CA LEU A 138 8.09 18.76 -2.18
C LEU A 138 6.76 18.56 -1.42
N ARG A 139 6.09 19.65 -1.03
CA ARG A 139 4.78 19.57 -0.35
C ARG A 139 3.73 18.88 -1.21
N GLU A 140 3.67 19.22 -2.50
CA GLU A 140 2.73 18.60 -3.43
C GLU A 140 3.00 17.10 -3.60
N THR A 141 4.26 16.70 -3.77
CA THR A 141 4.64 15.28 -3.91
C THR A 141 4.36 14.50 -2.63
N MET A 142 4.68 15.07 -1.45
CA MET A 142 4.33 14.45 -0.16
C MET A 142 2.81 14.24 -0.02
N HIS A 143 2.01 15.23 -0.42
CA HIS A 143 0.56 15.13 -0.34
C HIS A 143 0.02 14.02 -1.25
N LYS A 144 0.49 13.94 -2.50
CA LYS A 144 0.14 12.85 -3.43
C LYS A 144 0.49 11.48 -2.86
N MET A 145 1.66 11.36 -2.25
CA MET A 145 2.08 10.09 -1.66
C MET A 145 1.16 9.66 -0.51
N LEU A 146 0.78 10.59 0.38
CA LEU A 146 -0.16 10.29 1.47
C LEU A 146 -1.56 9.94 0.95
N GLU A 147 -2.00 10.57 -0.13
CA GLU A 147 -3.27 10.24 -0.78
C GLU A 147 -3.23 8.82 -1.38
N MET A 148 -2.15 8.46 -2.08
CA MET A 148 -1.94 7.12 -2.63
C MET A 148 -1.87 6.05 -1.53
N ASP A 149 -1.14 6.31 -0.45
CA ASP A 149 -1.09 5.41 0.72
C ASP A 149 -2.50 5.16 1.27
N ARG A 150 -3.32 6.21 1.37
CA ARG A 150 -4.70 6.10 1.82
C ARG A 150 -5.55 5.24 0.88
N GLN A 151 -5.42 5.43 -0.44
CA GLN A 151 -6.17 4.65 -1.42
C GLN A 151 -5.82 3.16 -1.35
N VAL A 152 -4.52 2.83 -1.28
CA VAL A 152 -4.04 1.45 -1.16
C VAL A 152 -4.53 0.80 0.15
N ILE A 153 -4.47 1.53 1.27
CA ILE A 153 -4.96 1.02 2.56
C ILE A 153 -6.45 0.67 2.52
N GLU A 154 -7.28 1.51 1.90
CA GLU A 154 -8.71 1.24 1.77
C GLU A 154 -8.98 0.02 0.88
N LEU A 155 -8.26 -0.13 -0.24
CA LEU A 155 -8.34 -1.33 -1.08
C LEU A 155 -7.97 -2.60 -0.30
N LEU A 156 -6.87 -2.56 0.48
CA LEU A 156 -6.46 -3.70 1.31
C LEU A 156 -7.50 -4.02 2.39
N LYS A 157 -8.12 -3.03 3.04
CA LYS A 157 -9.18 -3.26 4.03
C LYS A 157 -10.37 -3.98 3.41
N THR A 158 -10.85 -3.50 2.26
CA THR A 158 -11.97 -4.14 1.56
C THR A 158 -11.66 -5.58 1.18
N GLU A 159 -10.44 -5.87 0.72
CA GLU A 159 -10.03 -7.23 0.39
C GLU A 159 -9.95 -8.14 1.64
N ILE A 160 -9.42 -7.63 2.75
CA ILE A 160 -9.40 -8.35 4.03
C ILE A 160 -10.81 -8.69 4.51
N GLU A 161 -11.77 -7.76 4.39
CA GLU A 161 -13.16 -8.01 4.75
C GLU A 161 -13.82 -9.06 3.85
N ALA A 162 -13.56 -9.01 2.54
CA ALA A 162 -14.03 -10.02 1.60
C ALA A 162 -13.50 -11.42 1.97
N VAL A 163 -12.20 -11.55 2.22
CA VAL A 163 -11.57 -12.82 2.64
C VAL A 163 -12.15 -13.32 3.96
N LYS A 164 -12.38 -12.44 4.95
CA LYS A 164 -13.02 -12.82 6.22
C LYS A 164 -14.42 -13.40 5.99
N LEU A 165 -15.24 -12.76 5.16
CA LEU A 165 -16.58 -13.24 4.83
C LEU A 165 -16.55 -14.61 4.14
N GLU A 166 -15.60 -14.84 3.24
CA GLU A 166 -15.42 -16.14 2.59
C GLU A 166 -14.98 -17.22 3.59
N LEU A 167 -14.03 -16.91 4.48
CA LEU A 167 -13.64 -17.82 5.55
C LEU A 167 -14.82 -18.19 6.46
N TYR A 168 -15.67 -17.23 6.82
CA TYR A 168 -16.89 -17.51 7.58
C TYR A 168 -17.84 -18.43 6.81
N ARG A 169 -18.07 -18.17 5.52
CA ARG A 169 -18.92 -19.03 4.67
C ARG A 169 -18.38 -20.46 4.59
N ILE A 170 -17.06 -20.63 4.43
CA ILE A 170 -16.41 -21.95 4.39
C ILE A 170 -16.56 -22.65 5.74
N LYS A 171 -16.26 -21.96 6.86
CA LYS A 171 -16.41 -22.53 8.21
C LYS A 171 -17.85 -22.98 8.49
N SER A 172 -18.84 -22.16 8.17
CA SER A 172 -20.26 -22.51 8.31
C SER A 172 -20.63 -23.69 7.42
N GLY A 173 -20.15 -23.74 6.18
CA GLY A 173 -20.37 -24.88 5.28
C GLY A 173 -19.76 -26.19 5.80
N VAL A 174 -18.57 -26.13 6.40
CA VAL A 174 -17.92 -27.29 7.04
C VAL A 174 -18.70 -27.74 8.28
N GLN A 175 -19.16 -26.80 9.11
CA GLN A 175 -20.00 -27.12 10.27
C GLN A 175 -21.33 -27.76 9.86
N LEU A 176 -22.01 -27.21 8.85
CA LEU A 176 -23.23 -27.80 8.29
C LEU A 176 -22.97 -29.21 7.76
N LYS A 177 -21.91 -29.44 6.98
CA LYS A 177 -21.54 -30.79 6.51
C LYS A 177 -21.30 -31.77 7.66
N LYS A 178 -20.65 -31.34 8.75
CA LYS A 178 -20.45 -32.18 9.96
C LYS A 178 -21.77 -32.49 10.68
N VAL A 179 -22.68 -31.52 10.78
CA VAL A 179 -24.01 -31.71 11.40
C VAL A 179 -24.83 -32.71 10.58
N TYR A 180 -24.85 -32.59 9.25
CA TYR A 180 -25.57 -33.53 8.40
C TYR A 180 -24.89 -34.90 8.32
N GLN A 181 -23.55 -35.01 8.34
CA GLN A 181 -22.86 -36.30 8.46
C GLN A 181 -23.19 -37.02 9.77
N ASN A 182 -23.32 -36.29 10.88
CA ASN A 182 -23.70 -36.87 12.16
C ASN A 182 -25.18 -37.31 12.23
N GLN A 183 -26.05 -36.79 11.37
CA GLN A 183 -27.45 -37.21 11.28
C GLN A 183 -27.65 -38.51 10.48
N PHE A 184 -26.71 -38.89 9.61
CA PHE A 184 -26.75 -40.16 8.86
C PHE A 184 -26.36 -41.40 9.72
N CYS A 185 -26.03 -41.23 11.00
CA CYS A 185 -25.75 -42.33 11.93
C CYS A 185 -26.85 -42.57 12.97
N GLN A 186 -28.06 -42.02 12.80
CA GLN A 186 -29.24 -42.52 13.51
C GLN A 186 -29.97 -43.49 12.59
N GLU A 187 -29.69 -44.78 12.75
CA GLU A 187 -30.47 -45.86 12.13
C GLU A 187 -31.96 -45.60 12.34
N ALA A 188 -32.71 -45.58 11.24
CA ALA A 188 -34.16 -45.51 11.28
C ALA A 188 -34.69 -46.74 12.05
N ARG A 189 -35.05 -46.56 13.32
CA ARG A 189 -35.83 -47.55 14.07
C ARG A 189 -37.23 -47.56 13.48
N PHE A 190 -37.49 -48.53 12.61
CA PHE A 190 -38.86 -48.86 12.20
C PHE A 190 -39.69 -49.10 13.47
N ILE A 191 -40.71 -48.26 13.67
CA ILE A 191 -41.74 -48.53 14.68
C ILE A 191 -42.68 -49.53 14.03
N ASP A 192 -42.56 -50.79 14.41
CA ASP A 192 -43.58 -51.80 14.13
C ASP A 192 -44.86 -51.37 14.83
N LYS A 193 -45.88 -51.02 14.05
CA LYS A 193 -47.24 -50.82 14.56
C LYS A 193 -47.97 -52.15 14.49
N GLU A 194 -47.75 -53.00 15.49
CA GLU A 194 -48.71 -54.04 15.83
C GLU A 194 -49.47 -53.65 17.10
N LYS A 195 -50.73 -53.24 16.91
CA LYS A 195 -51.92 -53.74 17.63
C LYS A 195 -53.19 -53.08 17.08
#